data_AF-S7V425-F1
#
_entry.id   AF-S7V425-F1
#
_cell.length_a   1.000
_cell.length_b   1.000
_cell.length_c   1.000
_cell.angle_alpha   90.00
_cell.angle_beta   90.00
_cell.angle_gamma   90.00
#
_symmetry.space_group_name_H-M   'P 1'
#
loop_
_entity.id
_entity.type
_entity.pdbx_description
1 polymer ?
#
loop_
_entity_poly.entity_id
_entity_poly.type
_entity_poly.pdbx_seq_one_letter_code
_entity_poly.pdbx_strand_id
1 'polypeptide(L)'
;MSRYLMIDIGAGTMDVLYYDDVADLHYKAVVKSPARLITETVADTNGNLAITGCEMGGSPLSAVLKERAKTARVVMTHAAAATVHHDPSRVTASGIEISDERKVSTLQRQPDFTSLVLADLDRDRLEGIVAGFGVPFAFDCVAVCAQDHGVAPSGVSHLDYRHRLFTADLEQTPYPHALLYRSDEIPAAMNRLQSIARSAAHLTTTEIYVMDSGMAAILGASMDHCCRNLKTILVLDIATSHTVGAIIDAGQLAAFFEYHTHAVTGDRITTLLRDLADGRLTHDAILAEGGHGAYTRRIVGFAAVEIILATGPKRRLIRSSPLPVVMGAPWGDNMMTGTVGLLEAVRRRKGFSAMTYV
;
A
#
# COMPACT_ATOMS: atom_id res chain seq x y z
N MET A 1 -27.21 -3.56 -9.14
CA MET A 1 -26.46 -2.45 -8.53
C MET A 1 -25.25 -3.09 -7.95
N SER A 2 -24.08 -2.84 -8.53
CA SER A 2 -22.84 -3.33 -7.96
C SER A 2 -22.14 -2.14 -7.30
N ARG A 3 -21.87 -2.29 -6.01
CA ARG A 3 -21.27 -1.26 -5.16
C ARG A 3 -19.87 -1.68 -4.79
N TYR A 4 -18.91 -0.83 -5.07
CA TYR A 4 -17.49 -1.12 -4.92
C TYR A 4 -16.89 -0.18 -3.89
N LEU A 5 -16.13 -0.73 -2.94
CA LEU A 5 -15.32 0.05 -2.00
C LEU A 5 -13.84 -0.23 -2.24
N MET A 6 -13.09 0.76 -2.70
CA MET A 6 -11.65 0.69 -2.87
C MET A 6 -10.97 1.47 -1.74
N ILE A 7 -9.98 0.88 -1.09
CA ILE A 7 -9.25 1.50 0.02
C ILE A 7 -7.75 1.39 -0.22
N ASP A 8 -7.07 2.51 -0.38
CA ASP A 8 -5.59 2.56 -0.41
C ASP A 8 -5.06 3.01 0.96
N ILE A 9 -4.22 2.19 1.58
CA ILE A 9 -3.70 2.40 2.92
C ILE A 9 -2.21 2.72 2.85
N GLY A 10 -1.93 4.02 2.77
CA GLY A 10 -0.58 4.57 2.85
C GLY A 10 -0.11 4.78 4.29
N ALA A 11 1.17 5.13 4.44
CA ALA A 11 1.74 5.48 5.75
C ALA A 11 1.17 6.81 6.31
N GLY A 12 0.75 7.73 5.45
CA GLY A 12 0.22 9.04 5.83
C GLY A 12 -1.30 9.15 5.74
N THR A 13 -1.87 8.68 4.64
CA THR A 13 -3.30 8.77 4.32
C THR A 13 -3.92 7.39 4.15
N MET A 14 -5.23 7.31 4.33
CA MET A 14 -6.08 6.25 3.82
C MET A 14 -7.06 6.89 2.85
N ASP A 15 -7.05 6.40 1.62
CA ASP A 15 -7.81 6.96 0.52
C ASP A 15 -8.96 5.99 0.22
N VAL A 16 -10.20 6.49 0.32
CA VAL A 16 -11.43 5.69 0.23
C VAL A 16 -12.21 6.14 -0.99
N LEU A 17 -12.55 5.19 -1.85
CA LEU A 17 -13.36 5.40 -3.05
C LEU A 17 -14.56 4.45 -3.01
N TYR A 18 -15.75 5.02 -3.07
CA TYR A 18 -16.99 4.30 -3.33
C TYR A 18 -17.39 4.49 -4.79
N TYR A 19 -17.74 3.41 -5.49
CA TYR A 19 -18.24 3.46 -6.87
C TYR A 19 -19.54 2.67 -7.02
N ASP A 20 -20.53 3.28 -7.68
CA ASP A 20 -21.80 2.66 -8.09
C ASP A 20 -21.81 2.54 -9.62
N ASP A 21 -21.78 1.30 -10.13
CA ASP A 21 -21.70 1.03 -11.57
C ASP A 21 -23.00 1.31 -12.34
N VAL A 22 -24.15 1.26 -11.66
CA VAL A 22 -25.46 1.51 -12.28
C VAL A 22 -25.72 2.99 -12.40
N ALA A 23 -25.42 3.75 -11.34
CA ALA A 23 -25.57 5.19 -11.34
C ALA A 23 -24.43 5.90 -12.07
N ASP A 24 -23.30 5.20 -12.28
CA ASP A 24 -22.02 5.76 -12.74
C ASP A 24 -21.56 6.96 -11.88
N LEU A 25 -21.71 6.79 -10.56
CA LEU A 25 -21.35 7.80 -9.57
C LEU A 25 -20.24 7.28 -8.66
N HIS A 26 -19.38 8.19 -8.24
CA HIS A 26 -18.30 7.90 -7.31
C HIS A 26 -18.19 8.94 -6.20
N TYR A 27 -17.74 8.52 -5.02
CA TYR A 27 -17.52 9.37 -3.85
C TYR A 27 -16.17 9.04 -3.24
N LYS A 28 -15.47 10.06 -2.72
CA LYS A 28 -14.06 9.93 -2.32
C LYS A 28 -13.81 10.61 -0.98
N ALA A 29 -12.90 10.05 -0.20
CA ALA A 29 -12.29 10.72 0.95
C ALA A 29 -10.80 10.40 1.05
N VAL A 30 -10.01 11.40 1.42
CA VAL A 30 -8.61 11.26 1.83
C VAL A 30 -8.58 11.55 3.32
N VAL A 31 -8.30 10.54 4.13
CA VAL A 31 -8.30 10.66 5.59
C VAL A 31 -6.96 10.22 6.19
N LYS A 32 -6.77 10.43 7.49
CA LYS A 32 -5.56 9.99 8.21
C LYS A 32 -5.39 8.47 8.11
N SER A 33 -4.19 7.96 7.83
CA SER A 33 -3.97 6.51 7.82
C SER A 33 -4.23 5.88 9.21
N PRO A 34 -4.67 4.61 9.28
CA PRO A 34 -4.80 3.86 10.53
C PRO A 34 -3.51 3.88 11.36
N ALA A 35 -2.38 3.60 10.69
CA ALA A 35 -1.05 3.59 11.31
C ALA A 35 -0.73 4.91 12.00
N ARG A 36 -1.00 6.04 11.32
CA ARG A 36 -0.75 7.37 11.88
C ARG A 36 -1.70 7.69 13.03
N LEU A 37 -2.98 7.38 12.89
CA LEU A 37 -3.97 7.59 13.94
C LEU A 37 -3.60 6.83 15.23
N ILE A 38 -3.22 5.56 15.11
CA ILE A 38 -2.82 4.75 16.27
C ILE A 38 -1.48 5.24 16.84
N THR A 39 -0.51 5.62 16.00
CA THR A 39 0.76 6.18 16.48
C THR A 39 0.53 7.41 17.35
N GLU A 40 -0.31 8.35 16.90
CA GLU A 40 -0.68 9.55 17.67
C GLU A 40 -1.42 9.17 18.96
N THR A 41 -2.35 8.21 18.90
CA THR A 41 -3.06 7.68 20.09
C THR A 41 -2.10 7.09 21.13
N VAL A 42 -1.11 6.30 20.70
CA VAL A 42 -0.11 5.71 21.61
C VAL A 42 0.82 6.80 22.21
N ALA A 43 1.12 7.84 21.43
CA ALA A 43 1.93 8.96 21.90
C ALA A 43 1.21 9.80 22.96
N ASP A 44 -0.11 10.02 22.79
CA ASP A 44 -0.93 10.85 23.67
C ASP A 44 -1.43 10.12 24.93
N THR A 45 -1.36 8.79 24.95
CA THR A 45 -1.72 7.96 26.12
C THR A 45 -0.56 7.87 27.11
N ASN A 46 -0.82 7.36 28.33
CA ASN A 46 0.23 7.13 29.33
C ASN A 46 0.05 5.77 30.02
N GLY A 47 1.13 5.27 30.63
CA GLY A 47 1.09 4.00 31.38
C GLY A 47 1.14 2.75 30.51
N ASN A 48 0.60 1.65 31.03
CA ASN A 48 0.75 0.34 30.42
C ASN A 48 -0.18 0.16 29.21
N LEU A 49 0.24 -0.63 28.23
CA LEU A 49 -0.52 -0.95 27.03
C LEU A 49 -0.80 -2.45 26.94
N ALA A 50 -2.04 -2.81 26.61
CA ALA A 50 -2.44 -4.17 26.28
C ALA A 50 -3.00 -4.18 24.85
N ILE A 51 -2.28 -4.82 23.93
CA ILE A 51 -2.46 -4.64 22.49
C ILE A 51 -2.82 -5.97 21.82
N THR A 52 -4.00 -6.02 21.23
CA THR A 52 -4.49 -7.15 20.40
C THR A 52 -4.62 -6.71 18.94
N GLY A 53 -5.21 -7.55 18.09
CA GLY A 53 -5.43 -7.27 16.67
C GLY A 53 -4.40 -7.98 15.78
N CYS A 54 -4.05 -7.37 14.66
CA CYS A 54 -3.23 -7.96 13.61
C CYS A 54 -2.04 -7.09 13.21
N GLU A 55 -1.24 -7.60 12.27
CA GLU A 55 -0.20 -6.81 11.64
C GLU A 55 -0.82 -5.63 10.90
N MET A 56 -0.20 -4.46 11.03
CA MET A 56 -0.48 -3.28 10.23
C MET A 56 0.81 -2.56 9.86
N GLY A 57 0.71 -1.61 8.93
CA GLY A 57 1.86 -0.78 8.56
C GLY A 57 2.22 0.19 9.68
N GLY A 58 3.49 0.58 9.76
CA GLY A 58 3.88 1.74 10.56
C GLY A 58 5.18 1.57 11.33
N SER A 59 6.31 1.78 10.65
CA SER A 59 7.60 2.00 11.33
C SER A 59 7.53 3.07 12.44
N PRO A 60 6.75 4.17 12.31
CA PRO A 60 6.53 5.10 13.41
C PRO A 60 5.83 4.48 14.62
N LEU A 61 4.82 3.63 14.42
CA LEU A 61 4.13 2.92 15.50
C LEU A 61 5.09 1.99 16.25
N SER A 62 5.90 1.21 15.50
CA SER A 62 6.95 0.36 16.07
C SER A 62 7.92 1.17 16.94
N ALA A 63 8.33 2.37 16.49
CA ALA A 63 9.21 3.24 17.28
C ALA A 63 8.55 3.73 18.57
N VAL A 64 7.32 4.23 18.50
CA VAL A 64 6.59 4.75 19.67
C VAL A 64 6.32 3.63 20.70
N LEU A 65 5.99 2.41 20.26
CA LEU A 65 5.80 1.26 21.14
C LEU A 65 7.09 0.86 21.87
N LYS A 66 8.23 0.89 21.18
CA LYS A 66 9.55 0.62 21.78
C LYS A 66 9.93 1.68 22.80
N GLU A 67 9.67 2.96 22.52
CA GLU A 67 9.90 4.02 23.51
C GLU A 67 8.99 3.87 24.73
N ARG A 68 7.71 3.50 24.54
CA ARG A 68 6.79 3.19 25.64
C ARG A 68 7.33 2.06 26.52
N ALA A 69 7.83 0.98 25.92
CA ALA A 69 8.33 -0.20 26.62
C ALA A 69 9.53 0.09 27.54
N LYS A 70 10.22 1.22 27.36
CA LYS A 70 11.30 1.65 28.27
C LYS A 70 10.79 2.17 29.61
N THR A 71 9.54 2.61 29.69
CA THR A 71 8.98 3.31 30.86
C THR A 71 7.68 2.71 31.40
N ALA A 72 7.01 1.87 30.62
CA ALA A 72 5.78 1.18 31.01
C ALA A 72 5.70 -0.22 30.38
N ARG A 73 4.80 -1.06 30.90
CA ARG A 73 4.59 -2.39 30.34
C ARG A 73 3.82 -2.30 29.02
N VAL A 74 4.35 -2.94 27.98
CA VAL A 74 3.65 -3.10 26.70
C VAL A 74 3.49 -4.59 26.48
N VAL A 75 2.25 -5.07 26.52
CA VAL A 75 1.92 -6.49 26.33
C VAL A 75 1.13 -6.64 25.03
N MET A 76 1.66 -7.42 24.10
CA MET A 76 1.08 -7.62 22.76
C MET A 76 0.72 -9.09 22.53
N THR A 77 -0.30 -9.34 21.71
CA THR A 77 -0.51 -10.67 21.15
C THR A 77 0.51 -10.95 20.05
N HIS A 78 0.74 -12.23 19.74
CA HIS A 78 1.66 -12.62 18.66
C HIS A 78 1.33 -11.95 17.32
N ALA A 79 0.04 -11.85 16.96
CA ALA A 79 -0.40 -11.25 15.71
C ALA A 79 -0.15 -9.73 15.68
N ALA A 80 -0.46 -9.01 16.76
CA ALA A 80 -0.20 -7.57 16.86
C ALA A 80 1.31 -7.25 16.88
N ALA A 81 2.12 -8.10 17.52
CA ALA A 81 3.57 -7.94 17.62
C ALA A 81 4.29 -7.94 16.26
N ALA A 82 3.71 -8.57 15.23
CA ALA A 82 4.25 -8.56 13.87
C ALA A 82 4.38 -7.13 13.30
N THR A 83 3.53 -6.18 13.74
CA THR A 83 3.65 -4.74 13.43
C THR A 83 5.00 -4.15 13.86
N VAL A 84 5.59 -4.69 14.94
CA VAL A 84 6.88 -4.25 15.46
C VAL A 84 8.01 -4.94 14.70
N HIS A 85 7.94 -6.28 14.60
CA HIS A 85 8.86 -7.13 13.86
C HIS A 85 8.33 -8.57 13.74
N HIS A 86 8.61 -9.27 12.63
CA HIS A 86 8.19 -10.67 12.42
C HIS A 86 8.90 -11.71 13.31
N ASP A 87 10.16 -11.46 13.68
CA ASP A 87 10.90 -12.22 14.70
C ASP A 87 10.49 -11.80 16.12
N PRO A 88 9.81 -12.67 16.89
CA PRO A 88 9.38 -12.40 18.27
C PRO A 88 10.53 -12.06 19.21
N SER A 89 11.73 -12.60 18.99
CA SER A 89 12.90 -12.33 19.83
C SER A 89 13.37 -10.88 19.69
N ARG A 90 13.23 -10.27 18.50
CA ARG A 90 13.55 -8.85 18.31
C ARG A 90 12.52 -7.92 18.95
N VAL A 91 11.26 -8.37 19.02
CA VAL A 91 10.20 -7.65 19.74
C VAL A 91 10.45 -7.69 21.25
N THR A 92 10.71 -8.88 21.82
CA THR A 92 10.97 -9.01 23.26
C THR A 92 12.26 -8.32 23.70
N ALA A 93 13.31 -8.33 22.86
CA ALA A 93 14.54 -7.58 23.10
C ALA A 93 14.32 -6.06 23.20
N SER A 94 13.21 -5.54 22.69
CA SER A 94 12.83 -4.13 22.81
C SER A 94 12.01 -3.80 24.07
N GLY A 95 11.84 -4.75 24.98
CA GLY A 95 11.10 -4.58 26.24
C GLY A 95 9.60 -4.88 26.15
N ILE A 96 9.12 -5.33 24.99
CA ILE A 96 7.71 -5.66 24.75
C ILE A 96 7.43 -7.11 25.17
N GLU A 97 6.43 -7.33 26.01
CA GLU A 97 5.97 -8.66 26.41
C GLU A 97 5.05 -9.23 25.31
N ILE A 98 5.33 -10.45 24.84
CA ILE A 98 4.42 -11.16 23.93
C ILE A 98 3.65 -12.22 24.73
N SER A 99 2.34 -12.28 24.55
CA SER A 99 1.51 -13.28 25.21
C SER A 99 0.33 -13.76 24.36
N ASP A 100 -0.42 -14.72 24.88
CA ASP A 100 -1.61 -15.25 24.23
C ASP A 100 -2.79 -14.27 24.31
N GLU A 101 -3.75 -14.45 23.41
CA GLU A 101 -4.93 -13.60 23.26
C GLU A 101 -5.72 -13.47 24.58
N ARG A 102 -5.83 -14.56 25.35
CA ARG A 102 -6.62 -14.60 26.59
C ARG A 102 -5.99 -13.72 27.66
N LYS A 103 -4.67 -13.80 27.83
CA LYS A 103 -3.94 -12.98 28.81
C LYS A 103 -4.03 -11.51 28.43
N VAL A 104 -3.76 -11.15 27.17
CA VAL A 104 -3.82 -9.74 26.73
C VAL A 104 -5.24 -9.18 26.87
N SER A 105 -6.26 -9.94 26.46
CA SER A 105 -7.67 -9.56 26.66
C SER A 105 -8.05 -9.37 28.12
N THR A 106 -7.40 -10.10 29.04
CA THR A 106 -7.60 -9.91 30.48
C THR A 106 -6.97 -8.61 30.96
N LEU A 107 -5.78 -8.27 30.47
CA LEU A 107 -5.12 -6.99 30.76
C LEU A 107 -5.92 -5.81 30.19
N GLN A 108 -6.51 -5.94 29.01
CA GLN A 108 -7.35 -4.90 28.40
C GLN A 108 -8.57 -4.50 29.25
N ARG A 109 -8.98 -5.34 30.21
CA ARG A 109 -10.08 -5.05 31.16
C ARG A 109 -9.59 -4.47 32.49
N GLN A 110 -8.27 -4.38 32.70
CA GLN A 110 -7.71 -3.81 33.92
C GLN A 110 -7.59 -2.29 33.79
N PRO A 111 -7.90 -1.52 34.85
CA PRO A 111 -7.85 -0.06 34.81
C PRO A 111 -6.44 0.50 34.58
N ASP A 112 -5.40 -0.28 34.91
CA ASP A 112 -4.00 0.12 34.82
C ASP A 112 -3.42 0.01 33.39
N PHE A 113 -4.22 -0.50 32.45
CA PHE A 113 -3.85 -0.76 31.07
C PHE A 113 -4.76 -0.01 30.09
N THR A 114 -4.13 0.70 29.17
CA THR A 114 -4.83 1.21 27.98
C THR A 114 -4.97 0.08 26.97
N SER A 115 -6.21 -0.20 26.57
CA SER A 115 -6.54 -1.20 25.54
C SER A 115 -6.37 -0.61 24.14
N LEU A 116 -5.67 -1.33 23.26
CA LEU A 116 -5.53 -0.99 21.85
C LEU A 116 -5.75 -2.23 20.98
N VAL A 117 -6.41 -2.04 19.84
CA VAL A 117 -6.58 -3.07 18.81
C VAL A 117 -5.93 -2.55 17.53
N LEU A 118 -4.90 -3.26 17.06
CA LEU A 118 -4.23 -2.90 15.81
C LEU A 118 -4.96 -3.52 14.62
N ALA A 119 -5.31 -2.68 13.65
CA ALA A 119 -5.81 -3.13 12.36
C ALA A 119 -5.64 -2.00 11.32
N ASP A 120 -5.38 -2.39 10.07
CA ASP A 120 -5.43 -1.47 8.94
C ASP A 120 -6.89 -1.10 8.58
N LEU A 121 -7.87 -1.95 8.90
CA LEU A 121 -9.29 -1.66 8.69
C LEU A 121 -10.03 -1.64 10.02
N ASP A 122 -10.55 -0.46 10.36
CA ASP A 122 -11.49 -0.25 11.47
C ASP A 122 -12.89 -0.11 10.88
N ARG A 123 -13.76 -1.10 11.18
CA ARG A 123 -15.13 -1.17 10.65
C ARG A 123 -15.93 0.07 11.01
N ASP A 124 -15.92 0.49 12.27
CA ASP A 124 -16.77 1.57 12.75
C ASP A 124 -16.32 2.91 12.16
N ARG A 125 -15.01 3.08 12.03
CA ARG A 125 -14.44 4.25 11.35
C ARG A 125 -14.81 4.28 9.87
N LEU A 126 -14.72 3.16 9.16
CA LEU A 126 -15.11 3.08 7.75
C LEU A 126 -16.61 3.29 7.55
N GLU A 127 -17.44 2.73 8.44
CA GLU A 127 -18.89 2.95 8.44
C GLU A 127 -19.21 4.44 8.60
N GLY A 128 -18.55 5.13 9.52
CA GLY A 128 -18.71 6.59 9.68
C GLY A 128 -18.29 7.39 8.45
N ILE A 129 -17.17 7.04 7.80
CA ILE A 129 -16.71 7.71 6.57
C ILE A 129 -17.72 7.52 5.43
N VAL A 130 -18.12 6.28 5.18
CA VAL A 130 -19.03 5.94 4.07
C VAL A 130 -20.43 6.49 4.31
N ALA A 131 -20.93 6.44 5.56
CA ALA A 131 -22.17 7.12 5.91
C ALA A 131 -22.10 8.63 5.63
N GLY A 132 -20.93 9.24 5.83
CA GLY A 132 -20.65 10.63 5.46
C GLY A 132 -20.75 10.93 3.96
N PHE A 133 -20.63 9.93 3.08
CA PHE A 133 -20.92 10.09 1.64
C PHE A 133 -22.42 10.10 1.33
N GLY A 134 -23.27 9.72 2.27
CA GLY A 134 -24.72 9.57 2.05
C GLY A 134 -25.10 8.29 1.30
N VAL A 135 -24.25 7.26 1.35
CA VAL A 135 -24.46 5.95 0.68
C VAL A 135 -24.51 4.82 1.71
N PRO A 136 -25.15 3.68 1.41
CA PRO A 136 -25.23 2.56 2.35
C PRO A 136 -23.85 1.89 2.57
N PHE A 137 -23.61 1.42 3.79
CA PHE A 137 -22.45 0.62 4.15
C PHE A 137 -22.63 -0.86 3.76
N ALA A 138 -22.84 -1.12 2.48
CA ALA A 138 -23.00 -2.46 1.92
C ALA A 138 -22.44 -2.51 0.50
N PHE A 139 -21.62 -3.52 0.22
CA PHE A 139 -20.80 -3.60 -0.97
C PHE A 139 -20.94 -4.97 -1.64
N ASP A 140 -20.80 -5.02 -2.95
CA ASP A 140 -20.66 -6.27 -3.69
C ASP A 140 -19.18 -6.68 -3.76
N CYS A 141 -18.28 -5.71 -3.69
CA CYS A 141 -16.84 -5.93 -3.71
C CYS A 141 -16.11 -4.88 -2.89
N VAL A 142 -15.21 -5.33 -2.02
CA VAL A 142 -14.23 -4.50 -1.33
C VAL A 142 -12.85 -4.87 -1.87
N ALA A 143 -12.06 -3.88 -2.29
CA ALA A 143 -10.67 -4.08 -2.66
C ALA A 143 -9.77 -3.15 -1.86
N VAL A 144 -8.68 -3.67 -1.32
CA VAL A 144 -7.78 -2.91 -0.44
C VAL A 144 -6.34 -3.06 -0.91
N CYS A 145 -5.61 -1.96 -1.02
CA CYS A 145 -4.17 -2.01 -1.24
C CYS A 145 -3.41 -1.44 -0.04
N ALA A 146 -2.31 -2.11 0.27
CA ALA A 146 -1.35 -1.67 1.25
C ALA A 146 -0.01 -2.31 0.88
N GLN A 147 1.08 -1.71 1.34
CA GLN A 147 2.37 -2.31 1.15
C GLN A 147 2.62 -3.43 2.16
N ASP A 148 2.98 -4.60 1.66
CA ASP A 148 3.39 -5.75 2.47
C ASP A 148 4.82 -6.13 2.07
N HIS A 149 5.73 -6.25 3.05
CA HIS A 149 7.12 -6.62 2.78
C HIS A 149 7.31 -8.13 2.64
N GLY A 150 6.30 -8.92 2.97
CA GLY A 150 6.36 -10.37 3.03
C GLY A 150 7.19 -10.88 4.21
N VAL A 151 6.86 -12.09 4.66
CA VAL A 151 7.62 -12.83 5.66
C VAL A 151 8.63 -13.72 4.94
N ALA A 152 9.88 -13.27 4.85
CA ALA A 152 10.94 -14.06 4.25
C ALA A 152 11.33 -15.25 5.15
N PRO A 153 11.75 -16.38 4.55
CA PRO A 153 12.43 -17.45 5.29
C PRO A 153 13.67 -16.93 6.02
N SER A 154 14.05 -17.63 7.09
CA SER A 154 15.26 -17.29 7.86
C SER A 154 16.50 -17.21 6.96
N GLY A 155 17.28 -16.14 7.10
CA GLY A 155 18.49 -15.89 6.32
C GLY A 155 18.26 -15.24 4.95
N VAL A 156 17.01 -14.99 4.54
CA VAL A 156 16.68 -14.30 3.28
C VAL A 156 16.25 -12.86 3.58
N SER A 157 16.74 -11.91 2.77
CA SER A 157 16.29 -10.52 2.85
C SER A 157 14.81 -10.41 2.47
N HIS A 158 14.01 -9.75 3.32
CA HIS A 158 12.59 -9.50 3.04
C HIS A 158 12.37 -8.74 1.73
N LEU A 159 13.23 -7.76 1.45
CA LEU A 159 13.14 -6.94 0.23
C LEU A 159 13.37 -7.79 -1.03
N ASP A 160 14.39 -8.63 -1.02
CA ASP A 160 14.70 -9.55 -2.12
C ASP A 160 13.62 -10.62 -2.29
N TYR A 161 13.12 -11.16 -1.17
CA TYR A 161 12.08 -12.18 -1.20
C TYR A 161 10.77 -11.68 -1.82
N ARG A 162 10.28 -10.51 -1.40
CA ARG A 162 9.09 -9.90 -2.00
C ARG A 162 9.28 -9.62 -3.48
N HIS A 163 10.43 -9.06 -3.84
CA HIS A 163 10.74 -8.74 -5.23
C HIS A 163 10.68 -10.00 -6.12
N ARG A 164 11.20 -11.13 -5.65
CA ARG A 164 11.13 -12.41 -6.37
C ARG A 164 9.71 -12.93 -6.52
N LEU A 165 8.86 -12.79 -5.49
CA LEU A 165 7.45 -13.18 -5.59
C LEU A 165 6.73 -12.37 -6.68
N PHE A 166 6.91 -11.06 -6.68
CA PHE A 166 6.25 -10.20 -7.67
C PHE A 166 6.73 -10.48 -9.09
N THR A 167 8.04 -10.61 -9.27
CA THR A 167 8.62 -10.81 -10.61
C THR A 167 8.26 -12.17 -11.19
N ALA A 168 8.07 -13.22 -10.36
CA ALA A 168 7.61 -14.53 -10.84
C ALA A 168 6.22 -14.46 -11.52
N ASP A 169 5.29 -13.69 -10.96
CA ASP A 169 3.95 -13.50 -11.55
C ASP A 169 3.99 -12.57 -12.75
N LEU A 170 4.79 -11.50 -12.68
CA LEU A 170 4.93 -10.50 -13.74
C LEU A 170 5.64 -11.03 -15.00
N GLU A 171 6.54 -12.02 -14.86
CA GLU A 171 7.14 -12.70 -16.01
C GLU A 171 6.10 -13.46 -16.83
N GLN A 172 5.10 -14.05 -16.17
CA GLN A 172 4.01 -14.77 -16.83
C GLN A 172 2.94 -13.82 -17.35
N THR A 173 2.55 -12.84 -16.52
CA THR A 173 1.48 -11.90 -16.79
C THR A 173 1.99 -10.48 -16.53
N PRO A 174 2.54 -9.77 -17.54
CA PRO A 174 3.28 -8.51 -17.36
C PRO A 174 2.33 -7.32 -17.20
N TYR A 175 1.43 -7.39 -16.22
CA TYR A 175 0.49 -6.34 -15.90
C TYR A 175 0.40 -6.18 -14.38
N PRO A 176 0.31 -4.95 -13.84
CA PRO A 176 0.27 -4.76 -12.39
C PRO A 176 -0.91 -5.48 -11.69
N HIS A 177 -2.05 -5.59 -12.37
CA HIS A 177 -3.24 -6.29 -11.86
C HIS A 177 -3.07 -7.82 -11.76
N ALA A 178 -1.96 -8.39 -12.24
CA ALA A 178 -1.61 -9.79 -11.98
C ALA A 178 -1.38 -10.05 -10.49
N LEU A 179 -0.99 -9.01 -9.74
CA LEU A 179 -0.74 -9.05 -8.29
C LEU A 179 -1.98 -8.63 -7.47
N LEU A 180 -3.18 -8.75 -8.06
CA LEU A 180 -4.46 -8.65 -7.36
C LEU A 180 -4.90 -10.04 -6.92
N TYR A 181 -5.03 -10.24 -5.61
CA TYR A 181 -5.41 -11.52 -5.02
C TYR A 181 -6.84 -11.44 -4.49
N ARG A 182 -7.67 -12.44 -4.80
CA ARG A 182 -8.86 -12.69 -3.98
C ARG A 182 -8.43 -13.12 -2.58
N SER A 183 -9.29 -12.97 -1.58
CA SER A 183 -8.99 -13.28 -0.17
C SER A 183 -8.42 -14.69 0.09
N ASP A 184 -8.70 -15.66 -0.78
CA ASP A 184 -8.24 -17.06 -0.71
C ASP A 184 -7.05 -17.36 -1.67
N GLU A 185 -6.56 -16.37 -2.41
CA GLU A 185 -5.45 -16.47 -3.36
C GLU A 185 -4.18 -15.75 -2.86
N ILE A 186 -4.23 -15.15 -1.67
CA ILE A 186 -3.14 -14.37 -1.11
C ILE A 186 -1.95 -15.29 -0.81
N PRO A 187 -0.73 -14.98 -1.28
CA PRO A 187 0.45 -15.76 -0.94
C PRO A 187 0.65 -15.84 0.58
N ALA A 188 0.97 -17.03 1.10
CA ALA A 188 1.15 -17.26 2.54
C ALA A 188 2.20 -16.34 3.19
N ALA A 189 3.16 -15.86 2.39
CA ALA A 189 4.17 -14.90 2.79
C ALA A 189 3.62 -13.49 3.08
N MET A 190 2.48 -13.09 2.52
CA MET A 190 1.92 -11.74 2.62
C MET A 190 1.02 -11.62 3.86
N ASN A 191 1.63 -11.53 5.04
CA ASN A 191 0.93 -11.56 6.32
C ASN A 191 0.05 -10.32 6.55
N ARG A 192 0.50 -9.13 6.14
CA ARG A 192 -0.28 -7.90 6.25
C ARG A 192 -1.47 -7.91 5.30
N LEU A 193 -1.31 -8.36 4.05
CA LEU A 193 -2.43 -8.50 3.11
C LEU A 193 -3.44 -9.54 3.58
N GLN A 194 -3.00 -10.67 4.15
CA GLN A 194 -3.90 -11.65 4.79
C GLN A 194 -4.66 -11.03 5.97
N SER A 195 -3.98 -10.24 6.80
CA SER A 195 -4.61 -9.54 7.93
C SER A 195 -5.68 -8.57 7.45
N ILE A 196 -5.38 -7.77 6.42
CA ILE A 196 -6.34 -6.86 5.77
C ILE A 196 -7.55 -7.62 5.22
N ALA A 197 -7.34 -8.74 4.51
CA ALA A 197 -8.43 -9.53 3.95
C ALA A 197 -9.34 -10.13 5.05
N ARG A 198 -8.77 -10.59 6.17
CA ARG A 198 -9.54 -11.05 7.33
C ARG A 198 -10.33 -9.91 7.97
N SER A 199 -9.74 -8.73 8.13
CA SER A 199 -10.46 -7.55 8.64
C SER A 199 -11.59 -7.12 7.69
N ALA A 200 -11.36 -7.17 6.37
CA ALA A 200 -12.36 -6.85 5.35
C ALA A 200 -13.54 -7.84 5.35
N ALA A 201 -13.35 -9.08 5.80
CA ALA A 201 -14.42 -10.08 5.94
C ALA A 201 -15.46 -9.74 7.01
N HIS A 202 -15.16 -8.77 7.89
CA HIS A 202 -16.11 -8.21 8.85
C HIS A 202 -16.93 -7.04 8.28
N LEU A 203 -16.65 -6.63 7.04
CA LEU A 203 -17.47 -5.66 6.31
C LEU A 203 -18.63 -6.37 5.63
N THR A 204 -19.71 -5.63 5.36
CA THR A 204 -20.86 -6.14 4.59
C THR A 204 -20.49 -6.21 3.11
N THR A 205 -19.80 -7.29 2.71
CA THR A 205 -19.35 -7.53 1.33
C THR A 205 -19.43 -8.98 0.90
N THR A 206 -19.57 -9.24 -0.40
CA THR A 206 -19.54 -10.59 -0.99
C THR A 206 -18.18 -11.00 -1.54
N GLU A 207 -17.38 -10.02 -2.00
CA GLU A 207 -16.05 -10.28 -2.57
C GLU A 207 -15.00 -9.38 -1.93
N ILE A 208 -13.81 -9.93 -1.72
CA ILE A 208 -12.68 -9.25 -1.11
C ILE A 208 -11.45 -9.48 -1.97
N TYR A 209 -10.81 -8.38 -2.36
CA TYR A 209 -9.53 -8.39 -3.05
C TYR A 209 -8.50 -7.58 -2.30
N VAL A 210 -7.25 -7.99 -2.40
CA VAL A 210 -6.11 -7.25 -1.87
C VAL A 210 -4.97 -7.21 -2.87
N MET A 211 -4.17 -6.14 -2.85
CA MET A 211 -2.97 -6.03 -3.67
C MET A 211 -1.91 -5.14 -3.02
N ASP A 212 -0.71 -5.17 -3.57
CA ASP A 212 0.34 -4.24 -3.19
C ASP A 212 0.02 -2.81 -3.65
N SER A 213 0.23 -1.83 -2.76
CA SER A 213 -0.06 -0.42 -3.06
C SER A 213 0.84 0.17 -4.15
N GLY A 214 2.09 -0.31 -4.30
CA GLY A 214 2.96 0.14 -5.37
C GLY A 214 2.43 -0.27 -6.76
N MET A 215 1.93 -1.51 -6.86
CA MET A 215 1.31 -2.01 -8.09
C MET A 215 -0.03 -1.34 -8.38
N ALA A 216 -0.80 -1.04 -7.34
CA ALA A 216 -2.02 -0.25 -7.46
C ALA A 216 -1.68 1.16 -7.99
N ALA A 217 -0.67 1.81 -7.43
CA ALA A 217 -0.24 3.14 -7.86
C ALA A 217 0.24 3.17 -9.32
N ILE A 218 1.05 2.18 -9.75
CA ILE A 218 1.49 2.06 -11.16
C ILE A 218 0.26 1.96 -12.09
N LEU A 219 -0.69 1.07 -11.76
CA LEU A 219 -1.87 0.88 -12.57
C LEU A 219 -2.76 2.13 -12.59
N GLY A 220 -3.02 2.73 -11.44
CA GLY A 220 -3.87 3.90 -11.37
C GLY A 220 -3.29 5.13 -12.04
N ALA A 221 -1.98 5.37 -11.90
CA ALA A 221 -1.29 6.44 -12.62
C ALA A 221 -1.37 6.23 -14.15
N SER A 222 -1.30 4.98 -14.62
CA SER A 222 -1.45 4.67 -16.04
C SER A 222 -2.86 4.97 -16.59
N MET A 223 -3.87 5.07 -15.71
CA MET A 223 -5.26 5.38 -16.08
C MET A 223 -5.56 6.88 -16.15
N ASP A 224 -4.58 7.74 -15.86
CA ASP A 224 -4.76 9.18 -16.01
C ASP A 224 -5.14 9.57 -17.45
N HIS A 225 -6.06 10.52 -17.60
CA HIS A 225 -6.49 11.01 -18.91
C HIS A 225 -5.34 11.50 -19.80
N CYS A 226 -4.25 12.03 -19.24
CA CYS A 226 -3.06 12.44 -19.98
C CYS A 226 -2.29 11.26 -20.61
N CYS A 227 -2.46 10.05 -20.09
CA CYS A 227 -1.85 8.82 -20.62
C CYS A 227 -2.68 8.18 -21.75
N ARG A 228 -3.88 8.71 -22.04
CA ARG A 228 -4.80 8.12 -23.00
C ARG A 228 -4.19 8.07 -24.41
N ASN A 229 -4.34 6.91 -25.06
CA ASN A 229 -3.83 6.63 -26.42
C ASN A 229 -2.31 6.72 -26.58
N LEU A 230 -1.55 6.86 -25.50
CA LEU A 230 -0.09 6.75 -25.54
C LEU A 230 0.31 5.28 -25.47
N LYS A 231 1.37 4.93 -26.17
CA LYS A 231 1.91 3.58 -26.19
C LYS A 231 2.90 3.38 -25.04
N THR A 232 3.87 4.27 -24.90
CA THR A 232 4.96 4.18 -23.92
C THR A 232 4.88 5.33 -22.92
N ILE A 233 4.48 5.00 -21.70
CA ILE A 233 4.34 5.97 -20.62
C ILE A 233 5.28 5.60 -19.47
N LEU A 234 5.83 6.63 -18.83
CA LEU A 234 6.53 6.49 -17.57
C LEU A 234 5.64 7.09 -16.48
N VAL A 235 5.33 6.29 -15.46
CA VAL A 235 4.57 6.72 -14.29
C VAL A 235 5.48 6.76 -13.07
N LEU A 236 5.27 7.75 -12.20
CA LEU A 236 6.04 7.98 -10.99
C LEU A 236 5.10 8.34 -9.84
N ASP A 237 4.91 7.42 -8.91
CA ASP A 237 4.22 7.71 -7.66
C ASP A 237 5.24 8.05 -6.57
N ILE A 238 5.17 9.28 -6.04
CA ILE A 238 6.00 9.70 -4.90
C ILE A 238 5.09 9.73 -3.66
N ALA A 239 4.92 8.58 -3.02
CA ALA A 239 4.09 8.43 -1.83
C ALA A 239 4.77 8.98 -0.58
N THR A 240 4.12 8.82 0.58
CA THR A 240 4.69 9.24 1.88
C THR A 240 5.86 8.36 2.31
N SER A 241 5.78 7.05 2.06
CA SER A 241 6.77 6.06 2.53
C SER A 241 7.64 5.50 1.41
N HIS A 242 7.07 5.30 0.23
CA HIS A 242 7.77 4.71 -0.91
C HIS A 242 7.58 5.54 -2.18
N THR A 243 8.59 5.51 -3.03
CA THR A 243 8.59 6.11 -4.36
C THR A 243 8.71 4.99 -5.37
N VAL A 244 7.73 4.87 -6.27
CA VAL A 244 7.67 3.83 -7.29
C VAL A 244 7.68 4.48 -8.66
N GLY A 245 8.61 4.08 -9.52
CA GLY A 245 8.65 4.48 -10.92
C GLY A 245 8.48 3.28 -11.83
N ALA A 246 7.66 3.38 -12.86
CA ALA A 246 7.41 2.27 -13.79
C ALA A 246 7.23 2.73 -15.23
N ILE A 247 7.52 1.83 -16.16
CA ILE A 247 7.28 2.03 -17.59
C ILE A 247 6.20 1.05 -18.02
N ILE A 248 5.15 1.59 -18.62
CA ILE A 248 4.13 0.82 -19.31
C ILE A 248 4.32 1.05 -20.81
N ASP A 249 4.52 -0.03 -21.58
CA ASP A 249 4.62 0.04 -23.04
C ASP A 249 3.62 -0.93 -23.69
N ALA A 250 2.78 -0.39 -24.55
CA ALA A 250 1.62 -1.06 -25.15
C ALA A 250 0.72 -1.74 -24.11
N GLY A 251 0.50 -1.06 -22.97
CA GLY A 251 -0.31 -1.55 -21.86
C GLY A 251 0.35 -2.59 -20.95
N GLN A 252 1.56 -3.05 -21.26
CA GLN A 252 2.33 -4.02 -20.46
C GLN A 252 3.38 -3.33 -19.60
N LEU A 253 3.61 -3.86 -18.39
CA LEU A 253 4.70 -3.44 -17.52
C LEU A 253 6.04 -3.85 -18.13
N ALA A 254 6.84 -2.86 -18.53
CA ALA A 254 8.15 -3.07 -19.13
C ALA A 254 9.26 -3.10 -18.07
N ALA A 255 9.20 -2.21 -17.09
CA ALA A 255 10.15 -2.12 -16.00
C ALA A 255 9.56 -1.33 -14.82
N PHE A 256 10.06 -1.54 -13.60
CA PHE A 256 9.79 -0.68 -12.45
C PHE A 256 10.97 -0.65 -11.46
N PHE A 257 11.01 0.37 -10.60
CA PHE A 257 11.84 0.40 -9.41
C PHE A 257 11.02 0.89 -8.21
N GLU A 258 11.51 0.58 -7.01
CA GLU A 258 10.95 1.12 -5.77
C GLU A 258 12.03 1.51 -4.76
N TYR A 259 11.81 2.63 -4.07
CA TYR A 259 12.63 3.12 -2.97
C TYR A 259 11.78 3.54 -1.78
N HIS A 260 12.38 3.60 -0.60
CA HIS A 260 11.86 4.45 0.46
C HIS A 260 11.92 5.93 0.05
N THR A 261 10.82 6.67 0.19
CA THR A 261 10.75 8.08 -0.24
C THR A 261 11.77 8.95 0.47
N HIS A 262 12.05 8.69 1.75
CA HIS A 262 13.03 9.46 2.52
C HIS A 262 14.48 9.20 2.09
N ALA A 263 14.74 8.12 1.32
CA ALA A 263 16.05 7.73 0.85
C ALA A 263 16.38 8.26 -0.57
N VAL A 264 15.47 9.01 -1.20
CA VAL A 264 15.65 9.53 -2.57
C VAL A 264 15.46 11.04 -2.66
N THR A 265 16.24 11.67 -3.54
CA THR A 265 16.14 13.10 -3.87
C THR A 265 15.54 13.28 -5.26
N GLY A 266 15.11 14.50 -5.60
CA GLY A 266 14.60 14.82 -6.95
C GLY A 266 15.62 14.54 -8.06
N ASP A 267 16.90 14.84 -7.81
CA ASP A 267 17.98 14.55 -8.75
C ASP A 267 18.20 13.05 -8.92
N ARG A 268 18.17 12.28 -7.82
CA ARG A 268 18.28 10.82 -7.90
C ARG A 268 17.12 10.23 -8.67
N ILE A 269 15.88 10.67 -8.41
CA ILE A 269 14.70 10.23 -9.16
C ILE A 269 14.87 10.54 -10.64
N THR A 270 15.33 11.75 -11.00
CA THR A 270 15.59 12.13 -12.39
C THR A 270 16.51 11.14 -13.10
N THR A 271 17.61 10.75 -12.44
CA THR A 271 18.54 9.73 -12.96
C THR A 271 17.88 8.36 -13.04
N LEU A 272 17.16 7.94 -12.00
CA LEU A 272 16.45 6.65 -11.97
C LEU A 272 15.44 6.52 -13.11
N LEU A 273 14.70 7.57 -13.46
CA LEU A 273 13.74 7.53 -14.57
C LEU A 273 14.42 7.26 -15.93
N ARG A 274 15.57 7.89 -16.18
CA ARG A 274 16.36 7.68 -17.40
C ARG A 274 16.97 6.29 -17.42
N ASP A 275 17.58 5.89 -16.30
CA ASP A 275 18.23 4.59 -16.18
C ASP A 275 17.24 3.43 -16.27
N LEU A 276 16.02 3.59 -15.75
CA LEU A 276 14.95 2.60 -15.90
C LEU A 276 14.60 2.40 -17.38
N ALA A 277 14.40 3.48 -18.13
CA ALA A 277 14.02 3.41 -19.54
C ALA A 277 15.12 2.83 -20.43
N ASP A 278 16.38 3.14 -20.11
CA ASP A 278 17.54 2.65 -20.86
C ASP A 278 18.06 1.28 -20.36
N GLY A 279 17.39 0.66 -19.37
CA GLY A 279 17.74 -0.67 -18.86
C GLY A 279 19.05 -0.71 -18.06
N ARG A 280 19.45 0.40 -17.43
CA ARG A 280 20.67 0.51 -16.62
C ARG A 280 20.48 0.18 -15.13
N LEU A 281 19.24 0.04 -14.67
CA LEU A 281 18.96 -0.34 -13.28
C LEU A 281 19.02 -1.86 -13.08
N THR A 282 19.72 -2.27 -12.03
CA THR A 282 19.75 -3.66 -11.56
C THR A 282 19.18 -3.76 -10.15
N HIS A 283 18.51 -4.87 -9.84
CA HIS A 283 17.94 -5.13 -8.51
C HIS A 283 18.98 -4.97 -7.39
N ASP A 284 20.16 -5.58 -7.54
CA ASP A 284 21.22 -5.55 -6.53
C ASP A 284 21.74 -4.12 -6.28
N ALA A 285 21.84 -3.27 -7.30
CA ALA A 285 22.27 -1.89 -7.13
C ALA A 285 21.24 -1.07 -6.34
N ILE A 286 19.94 -1.27 -6.59
CA ILE A 286 18.87 -0.62 -5.83
C ILE A 286 18.88 -1.09 -4.37
N LEU A 287 19.02 -2.40 -4.14
CA LEU A 287 19.08 -2.95 -2.78
C LEU A 287 20.30 -2.43 -2.01
N ALA A 288 21.46 -2.28 -2.65
CA ALA A 288 22.67 -1.73 -2.02
C ALA A 288 22.50 -0.28 -1.54
N GLU A 289 21.59 0.47 -2.17
CA GLU A 289 21.21 1.83 -1.78
C GLU A 289 20.05 1.87 -0.75
N GLY A 290 19.57 0.71 -0.29
CA GLY A 290 18.43 0.61 0.63
C GLY A 290 17.06 0.77 -0.05
N GLY A 291 16.98 0.63 -1.37
CA GLY A 291 15.73 0.53 -2.12
C GLY A 291 15.09 -0.87 -2.03
N HIS A 292 13.93 -1.04 -2.66
CA HIS A 292 13.11 -2.27 -2.62
C HIS A 292 13.30 -3.15 -3.86
N GLY A 293 14.11 -2.70 -4.81
CA GLY A 293 14.49 -3.45 -6.00
C GLY A 293 14.13 -2.76 -7.31
N ALA A 294 14.60 -3.34 -8.41
CA ALA A 294 14.26 -2.96 -9.77
C ALA A 294 14.02 -4.20 -10.62
N TYR A 295 13.01 -4.10 -11.47
CA TYR A 295 12.59 -5.12 -12.40
C TYR A 295 12.67 -4.56 -13.82
N THR A 296 13.28 -5.31 -14.74
CA THR A 296 13.33 -4.94 -16.16
C THR A 296 13.01 -6.16 -17.00
N ARG A 297 11.86 -6.13 -17.68
CA ARG A 297 11.43 -7.14 -18.64
C ARG A 297 11.75 -6.73 -20.08
N ARG A 298 11.58 -5.45 -20.39
CA ARG A 298 11.80 -4.87 -21.71
C ARG A 298 12.44 -3.49 -21.59
N ILE A 299 13.49 -3.28 -22.37
CA ILE A 299 14.15 -1.98 -22.52
C ILE A 299 13.43 -1.21 -23.63
N VAL A 300 12.94 -0.01 -23.33
CA VAL A 300 12.22 0.84 -24.29
C VAL A 300 13.10 1.96 -24.86
N GLY A 301 14.09 2.40 -24.07
CA GLY A 301 14.89 3.61 -24.34
C GLY A 301 14.15 4.89 -23.93
N PHE A 302 14.84 5.79 -23.23
CA PHE A 302 14.24 7.03 -22.72
C PHE A 302 13.64 7.91 -23.82
N ALA A 303 14.23 7.87 -25.03
CA ALA A 303 13.74 8.64 -26.19
C ALA A 303 12.37 8.18 -26.70
N ALA A 304 11.92 6.96 -26.37
CA ALA A 304 10.61 6.43 -26.75
C ALA A 304 9.50 6.77 -25.75
N VAL A 305 9.83 7.37 -24.60
CA VAL A 305 8.85 7.74 -23.57
C VAL A 305 8.04 8.94 -24.03
N GLU A 306 6.73 8.77 -24.17
CA GLU A 306 5.81 9.81 -24.66
C GLU A 306 5.35 10.76 -23.55
N ILE A 307 5.33 10.28 -22.30
CA ILE A 307 4.99 11.08 -21.12
C ILE A 307 5.71 10.58 -19.87
N ILE A 308 6.03 11.51 -18.96
CA ILE A 308 6.40 11.22 -17.58
C ILE A 308 5.32 11.80 -16.69
N LEU A 309 4.51 10.94 -16.07
CA LEU A 309 3.38 11.33 -15.25
C LEU A 309 3.66 11.07 -13.76
N ALA A 310 3.56 12.12 -12.94
CA ALA A 310 3.84 12.05 -11.50
C ALA A 310 2.58 12.21 -10.62
N THR A 311 2.39 11.25 -9.71
CA THR A 311 1.32 11.19 -8.71
C THR A 311 1.90 11.14 -7.29
N GLY A 312 1.00 11.13 -6.30
CA GLY A 312 1.36 10.93 -4.89
C GLY A 312 1.65 12.23 -4.13
N PRO A 313 1.46 12.23 -2.80
CA PRO A 313 1.50 13.42 -1.94
C PRO A 313 2.89 14.10 -1.89
N LYS A 314 3.97 13.40 -2.24
CA LYS A 314 5.33 13.93 -2.22
C LYS A 314 5.84 14.31 -3.61
N ARG A 315 4.98 14.30 -4.66
CA ARG A 315 5.36 14.63 -6.05
C ARG A 315 6.05 15.97 -6.26
N ARG A 316 5.92 16.92 -5.32
CA ARG A 316 6.73 18.15 -5.31
C ARG A 316 8.25 17.90 -5.33
N LEU A 317 8.71 16.72 -4.91
CA LEU A 317 10.11 16.32 -4.91
C LEU A 317 10.72 16.33 -6.31
N ILE A 318 9.93 16.09 -7.36
CA ILE A 318 10.41 16.10 -8.76
C ILE A 318 10.25 17.46 -9.44
N ARG A 319 9.78 18.50 -8.73
CA ARG A 319 9.46 19.80 -9.33
C ARG A 319 10.68 20.52 -9.93
N SER A 320 11.87 20.32 -9.34
CA SER A 320 13.12 20.90 -9.84
C SER A 320 13.79 20.05 -10.92
N SER A 321 13.19 18.92 -11.31
CA SER A 321 13.74 18.07 -12.36
C SER A 321 13.77 18.82 -13.70
N PRO A 322 14.83 18.65 -14.51
CA PRO A 322 14.85 19.14 -15.89
C PRO A 322 13.95 18.31 -16.82
N LEU A 323 13.36 17.21 -16.35
CA LEU A 323 12.45 16.39 -17.14
C LEU A 323 11.07 17.06 -17.27
N PRO A 324 10.39 16.95 -18.43
CA PRO A 324 9.05 17.50 -18.63
C PRO A 324 7.99 16.63 -17.93
N VAL A 325 7.94 16.69 -16.60
CA VAL A 325 7.01 15.90 -15.78
C VAL A 325 5.62 16.53 -15.77
N VAL A 326 4.62 15.74 -16.13
CA VAL A 326 3.19 16.07 -16.03
C VAL A 326 2.67 15.65 -14.66
N MET A 327 1.96 16.53 -13.97
CA MET A 327 1.36 16.22 -12.66
C MET A 327 0.01 15.55 -12.86
N GLY A 328 -0.05 14.22 -12.67
CA GLY A 328 -1.25 13.41 -12.86
C GLY A 328 -2.26 13.54 -11.71
N ALA A 329 -3.53 13.35 -12.02
CA ALA A 329 -4.61 13.24 -11.06
C ALA A 329 -5.65 12.26 -11.62
N PRO A 330 -5.39 10.93 -11.56
CA PRO A 330 -6.37 9.94 -11.99
C PRO A 330 -7.72 10.22 -11.33
N TRP A 331 -8.76 10.36 -12.15
CA TRP A 331 -10.10 10.72 -11.68
C TRP A 331 -10.18 12.06 -10.93
N GLY A 332 -9.36 13.03 -11.32
CA GLY A 332 -9.38 14.41 -10.81
C GLY A 332 -8.68 14.61 -9.46
N ASP A 333 -8.20 13.56 -8.80
CA ASP A 333 -7.44 13.67 -7.54
C ASP A 333 -6.23 12.74 -7.51
N ASN A 334 -5.04 13.32 -7.41
CA ASN A 334 -3.77 12.59 -7.29
C ASN A 334 -3.69 11.60 -6.11
N MET A 335 -4.47 11.81 -5.05
CA MET A 335 -4.54 10.88 -3.91
C MET A 335 -5.36 9.63 -4.24
N MET A 336 -6.12 9.64 -5.33
CA MET A 336 -6.93 8.49 -5.77
C MET A 336 -6.15 7.53 -6.67
N THR A 337 -4.83 7.73 -6.83
CA THR A 337 -4.00 6.89 -7.70
C THR A 337 -4.10 5.42 -7.30
N GLY A 338 -3.92 5.07 -6.02
CA GLY A 338 -4.04 3.68 -5.58
C GLY A 338 -5.46 3.12 -5.71
N THR A 339 -6.49 3.90 -5.37
CA THR A 339 -7.90 3.45 -5.45
C THR A 339 -8.40 3.30 -6.90
N VAL A 340 -7.94 4.14 -7.83
CA VAL A 340 -8.15 3.96 -9.27
C VAL A 340 -7.46 2.69 -9.77
N GLY A 341 -6.24 2.45 -9.32
CA GLY A 341 -5.51 1.21 -9.63
C GLY A 341 -6.24 -0.04 -9.16
N LEU A 342 -6.75 -0.04 -7.92
CA LEU A 342 -7.60 -1.10 -7.37
C LEU A 342 -8.84 -1.32 -8.24
N LEU A 343 -9.57 -0.25 -8.57
CA LEU A 343 -10.79 -0.38 -9.36
C LEU A 343 -10.51 -0.93 -10.76
N GLU A 344 -9.45 -0.45 -11.42
CA GLU A 344 -9.04 -0.95 -12.73
C GLU A 344 -8.60 -2.43 -12.66
N ALA A 345 -7.92 -2.83 -11.59
CA ALA A 345 -7.54 -4.23 -11.38
C ALA A 345 -8.78 -5.13 -11.21
N VAL A 346 -9.74 -4.71 -10.37
CA VAL A 346 -11.01 -5.42 -10.16
C VAL A 346 -11.82 -5.47 -11.46
N ARG A 347 -11.91 -4.37 -12.20
CA ARG A 347 -12.61 -4.29 -13.49
C ARG A 347 -12.06 -5.33 -14.48
N ARG A 348 -10.74 -5.42 -14.60
CA ARG A 348 -10.08 -6.42 -15.46
C ARG A 348 -10.32 -7.84 -14.96
N ARG A 349 -10.19 -8.08 -13.65
CA ARG A 349 -10.42 -9.40 -13.03
C ARG A 349 -11.84 -9.91 -13.27
N LYS A 350 -12.83 -9.03 -13.24
CA LYS A 350 -14.26 -9.37 -13.45
C LYS A 350 -14.70 -9.29 -14.91
N GLY A 351 -13.81 -8.88 -15.83
CA GLY A 351 -14.10 -8.80 -17.26
C GLY A 351 -15.11 -7.70 -17.64
N PHE A 352 -15.22 -6.65 -16.84
CA PHE A 352 -16.13 -5.54 -17.15
C PHE A 352 -15.62 -4.68 -18.32
N SER A 353 -16.53 -3.97 -18.98
CA SER A 353 -16.19 -3.03 -20.06
C SER A 353 -15.19 -1.98 -19.59
N ALA A 354 -14.36 -1.49 -20.51
CA ALA A 354 -13.40 -0.43 -20.20
C ALA A 354 -14.13 0.82 -19.69
N MET A 355 -13.54 1.46 -18.68
CA MET A 355 -14.03 2.70 -18.07
C MET A 355 -13.09 3.85 -18.40
N THR A 356 -13.59 5.08 -18.35
CA THR A 356 -12.75 6.27 -18.50
C THR A 356 -12.68 7.00 -17.16
N TYR A 357 -11.46 7.22 -16.66
CA TYR A 357 -11.18 7.84 -15.36
C TYR A 357 -10.93 9.35 -15.51
N VAL A 358 -11.96 10.10 -15.94
CA VAL A 358 -11.89 11.56 -16.14
C VAL A 358 -12.35 12.31 -14.90
#